data_AF-A0A2P5FJH5-F1
#
_entry.id   AF-A0A2P5FJH5-F1
#
_cell.length_a   1.000
_cell.length_b   1.000
_cell.length_c   1.000
_cell.angle_alpha   90.00
_cell.angle_beta   90.00
_cell.angle_gamma   90.00
#
_symmetry.space_group_name_H-M   'P 1'
#
loop_
_entity.id
_entity.type
_entity.pdbx_description
1 polymer ?
#
loop_
_entity_poly.entity_id
_entity_poly.type
_entity_poly.pdbx_seq_one_letter_code
_entity_poly.pdbx_strand_id
1 'polypeptide(L)'
;MGLGSKVEAPFQSMLCLLKDPNVTPLGKPMFLPQTAGPQHLQHIINQLLNNEEMLPYAFYISDVELVVPLGHYMEKNKVPVEKAFSIVYQSQVIFRIRPVYRCSATIGGHQEAIVSVAFGPDGQHLASGSGDTTVRLWDLNTQTPSYTCRGHKHYVLFVSWSHDGKRLMSGSRAGETLSWDPQTGKQLGSPLMVNSS
;
A
#
# COMPACT_ATOMS: atom_id res chain seq x y z
N MET A 1 -25.42 52.83 -7.82
CA MET A 1 -25.68 51.84 -6.75
C MET A 1 -25.94 50.50 -7.43
N GLY A 2 -24.93 49.65 -7.54
CA GLY A 2 -25.07 48.32 -8.13
C GLY A 2 -25.59 47.36 -7.07
N LEU A 3 -26.79 46.82 -7.27
CA LEU A 3 -27.32 45.73 -6.45
C LEU A 3 -26.48 44.47 -6.70
N GLY A 4 -25.66 44.10 -5.72
CA GLY A 4 -25.03 42.79 -5.68
C GLY A 4 -26.11 41.72 -5.53
N SER A 5 -26.22 40.83 -6.51
CA SER A 5 -27.07 39.66 -6.45
C SER A 5 -26.62 38.75 -5.30
N LYS A 6 -27.35 38.79 -4.19
CA LYS A 6 -27.29 37.75 -3.16
C LYS A 6 -27.77 36.46 -3.81
N VAL A 7 -26.86 35.52 -4.02
CA VAL A 7 -27.21 34.13 -4.35
C VAL A 7 -27.90 33.57 -3.11
N GLU A 8 -29.24 33.44 -3.15
CA GLU A 8 -30.02 32.80 -2.10
C GLU A 8 -29.63 31.32 -2.03
N ALA A 9 -29.18 30.88 -0.85
CA ALA A 9 -28.85 29.48 -0.61
C ALA A 9 -30.15 28.65 -0.59
N PRO A 10 -30.21 27.49 -1.27
CA PRO A 10 -31.33 26.58 -1.13
C PRO A 10 -31.48 26.15 0.34
N PHE A 11 -32.72 26.05 0.82
CA PHE A 11 -33.03 25.54 2.17
C PHE A 11 -32.22 24.26 2.44
N GLN A 12 -31.45 24.22 3.53
CA GLN A 12 -30.57 23.11 3.93
C GLN A 12 -29.31 22.90 3.06
N SER A 13 -28.69 23.97 2.57
CA SER A 13 -27.38 23.93 1.90
C SER A 13 -26.28 24.54 2.76
N MET A 14 -25.04 24.07 2.60
CA MET A 14 -23.88 24.51 3.35
C MET A 14 -22.75 24.93 2.42
N LEU A 15 -22.07 26.02 2.78
CA LEU A 15 -20.93 26.49 2.00
C LEU A 15 -19.70 25.65 2.32
N CYS A 16 -19.20 24.89 1.35
CA CYS A 16 -18.10 23.96 1.52
C CYS A 16 -16.94 24.32 0.59
N LEU A 17 -15.71 24.11 1.04
CA LEU A 17 -14.51 24.25 0.23
C LEU A 17 -13.76 22.92 0.19
N LEU A 18 -13.62 22.33 -1.00
CA LEU A 18 -12.86 21.09 -1.20
C LEU A 18 -11.37 21.42 -1.23
N LYS A 19 -10.54 20.60 -0.57
CA LYS A 19 -9.09 20.76 -0.52
C LYS A 19 -8.36 19.44 -0.72
N ASP A 20 -7.19 19.48 -1.34
CA ASP A 20 -6.28 18.35 -1.36
C ASP A 20 -5.61 18.14 0.02
N PRO A 21 -4.84 17.05 0.23
CA PRO A 21 -4.13 16.80 1.48
C PRO A 21 -3.07 17.87 1.82
N ASN A 22 -2.64 18.67 0.84
CA ASN A 22 -1.71 19.79 1.03
C ASN A 22 -2.45 21.12 1.31
N VAL A 23 -3.76 21.08 1.58
CA VAL A 23 -4.62 22.22 1.90
C VAL A 23 -4.83 23.17 0.71
N THR A 24 -4.50 22.73 -0.51
CA THR A 24 -4.75 23.47 -1.75
C THR A 24 -6.24 23.41 -2.10
N PRO A 25 -6.93 24.55 -2.28
CA PRO A 25 -8.35 24.55 -2.62
C PRO A 25 -8.59 24.02 -4.04
N LEU A 26 -9.53 23.09 -4.16
CA LEU A 26 -10.03 22.61 -5.43
C LEU A 26 -11.19 23.50 -5.88
N GLY A 27 -10.84 24.57 -6.61
CA GLY A 27 -11.80 25.54 -7.13
C GLY A 27 -12.33 26.51 -6.07
N LYS A 28 -13.52 27.06 -6.33
CA LYS A 28 -14.18 28.04 -5.44
C LYS A 28 -15.08 27.33 -4.42
N PRO A 29 -15.37 27.95 -3.27
CA PRO A 29 -16.38 27.45 -2.35
C PRO A 29 -17.72 27.21 -3.06
N MET A 30 -18.38 26.09 -2.76
CA MET A 30 -19.63 25.68 -3.38
C MET A 30 -20.68 25.31 -2.33
N PHE A 31 -21.95 25.49 -2.67
CA PHE A 31 -23.05 25.05 -1.81
C PHE A 31 -23.29 23.56 -2.01
N LEU A 32 -23.21 22.79 -0.92
CA LEU A 32 -23.55 21.38 -0.89
C LEU A 32 -24.82 21.15 -0.07
N PRO A 33 -25.73 20.28 -0.50
CA PRO A 33 -26.91 19.94 0.30
C PRO A 33 -26.48 19.18 1.56
N GLN A 34 -27.20 19.36 2.66
CA GLN A 34 -26.95 18.62 3.90
C GLN A 34 -27.09 17.09 3.72
N THR A 35 -27.80 16.64 2.70
CA THR A 35 -27.93 15.22 2.33
C THR A 35 -26.73 14.67 1.58
N ALA A 36 -25.77 15.51 1.14
CA ALA A 36 -24.57 15.05 0.46
C ALA A 36 -23.73 14.18 1.41
N GLY A 37 -23.45 12.95 0.99
CA GLY A 37 -22.52 12.04 1.66
C GLY A 37 -21.32 11.72 0.76
N PRO A 38 -20.49 10.75 1.16
CA PRO A 38 -19.23 10.42 0.46
C PRO A 38 -19.42 10.10 -1.02
N GLN A 39 -20.49 9.39 -1.39
CA GLN A 39 -20.77 9.06 -2.80
C GLN A 39 -21.08 10.29 -3.65
N HIS A 40 -21.78 11.28 -3.09
CA HIS A 40 -22.06 12.53 -3.82
C HIS A 40 -20.76 13.33 -3.97
N LEU A 41 -19.98 13.44 -2.91
CA LEU A 41 -18.67 14.13 -2.95
C LEU A 41 -17.71 13.45 -3.92
N GLN A 42 -17.70 12.12 -3.99
CA GLN A 42 -16.96 11.33 -4.96
C GLN A 42 -17.30 11.72 -6.40
N HIS A 43 -18.59 11.87 -6.70
CA HIS A 43 -19.04 12.30 -8.02
C HIS A 43 -18.56 13.70 -8.37
N ILE A 44 -18.64 14.63 -7.41
CA ILE A 44 -18.17 16.01 -7.57
C ILE A 44 -16.66 16.05 -7.82
N ILE A 45 -15.85 15.36 -7.00
CA ILE A 45 -14.39 15.30 -7.18
C ILE A 45 -14.03 14.71 -8.55
N ASN A 46 -14.71 13.64 -8.97
CA ASN A 46 -14.43 13.02 -10.26
C ASN A 46 -14.70 13.98 -11.42
N GLN A 47 -15.76 14.78 -11.35
CA GLN A 47 -16.05 15.81 -12.35
C GLN A 47 -15.03 16.96 -12.31
N LEU A 48 -14.70 17.47 -11.12
CA LEU A 48 -13.79 18.61 -10.97
C LEU A 48 -12.35 18.30 -11.36
N LEU A 49 -11.89 17.07 -11.11
CA LEU A 49 -10.54 16.61 -11.46
C LEU A 49 -10.45 16.00 -12.86
N ASN A 50 -11.57 15.88 -13.59
CA ASN A 50 -11.64 15.09 -14.82
C ASN A 50 -11.03 13.67 -14.64
N ASN A 51 -11.42 13.01 -13.55
CA ASN A 51 -10.82 11.75 -13.10
C ASN A 51 -11.32 10.56 -13.93
N GLU A 52 -10.68 10.31 -15.07
CA GLU A 52 -11.01 9.19 -15.97
C GLU A 52 -10.82 7.81 -15.28
N GLU A 53 -9.89 7.71 -14.33
CA GLU A 53 -9.61 6.49 -13.58
C GLU A 53 -10.65 6.18 -12.50
N MET A 54 -11.55 7.12 -12.21
CA MET A 54 -12.60 6.98 -11.19
C MET A 54 -12.06 6.55 -9.82
N LEU A 55 -10.87 7.05 -9.45
CA LEU A 55 -10.23 6.75 -8.17
C LEU A 55 -11.17 7.00 -6.98
N PRO A 56 -11.27 6.08 -5.99
CA PRO A 56 -12.02 6.31 -4.78
C PRO A 56 -11.30 7.32 -3.89
N TYR A 57 -12.06 8.27 -3.35
CA TYR A 57 -11.60 9.25 -2.38
C TYR A 57 -12.30 9.03 -1.04
N ALA A 58 -11.54 9.17 0.04
CA ALA A 58 -12.10 9.44 1.35
C ALA A 58 -12.17 10.95 1.60
N PHE A 59 -13.11 11.36 2.43
CA PHE A 59 -13.41 12.75 2.72
C PHE A 59 -13.25 13.00 4.20
N TYR A 60 -12.57 14.09 4.57
CA TYR A 60 -12.29 14.41 5.96
C TYR A 60 -12.75 15.82 6.31
N ILE A 61 -13.31 15.97 7.51
CA ILE A 61 -13.65 17.25 8.11
C ILE A 61 -12.99 17.30 9.48
N SER A 62 -12.06 18.24 9.69
CA SER A 62 -11.30 18.35 10.96
C SER A 62 -10.69 17.01 11.40
N ASP A 63 -10.01 16.33 10.46
CA ASP A 63 -9.35 15.02 10.65
C ASP A 63 -10.29 13.83 10.94
N VAL A 64 -11.61 14.02 10.87
CA VAL A 64 -12.58 12.94 10.99
C VAL A 64 -13.07 12.53 9.61
N GLU A 65 -12.99 11.24 9.30
CA GLU A 65 -13.53 10.68 8.07
C GLU A 65 -15.06 10.84 8.05
N LEU A 66 -15.55 11.48 6.99
CA LEU A 66 -16.96 11.63 6.72
C LEU A 66 -17.49 10.31 6.14
N VAL A 67 -18.21 9.55 6.97
CA VAL A 67 -18.86 8.28 6.56
C VAL A 67 -20.39 8.38 6.50
N VAL A 68 -20.93 9.55 6.84
CA VAL A 68 -22.37 9.86 6.87
C VAL A 68 -22.67 11.12 6.05
N PRO A 69 -23.94 11.41 5.74
CA PRO A 69 -24.32 12.70 5.14
C PRO A 69 -23.88 13.89 5.99
N LEU A 70 -23.56 15.01 5.33
CA LEU A 70 -23.03 16.21 5.96
C LEU A 70 -23.92 16.75 7.10
N GLY A 71 -25.26 16.75 6.93
CA GLY A 71 -26.20 17.20 7.95
C GLY A 71 -26.07 16.43 9.26
N HIS A 72 -26.06 15.09 9.19
CA HIS A 72 -25.86 14.22 10.36
C HIS A 72 -24.51 14.48 11.04
N TYR A 73 -23.45 14.69 10.26
CA TYR A 73 -22.14 15.03 10.80
C TYR A 73 -22.17 16.37 11.56
N MET A 74 -22.84 17.39 11.02
CA MET A 74 -22.94 18.72 11.64
C MET A 74 -23.75 18.70 12.93
N GLU A 75 -24.90 18.02 12.93
CA GLU A 75 -25.75 17.85 14.12
C GLU A 75 -24.98 17.18 15.26
N LYS A 76 -24.29 16.08 14.95
CA LYS A 76 -23.48 15.33 15.92
C LYS A 76 -22.36 16.18 16.52
N ASN A 77 -21.69 17.01 15.70
CA ASN A 77 -20.53 17.81 16.10
C ASN A 77 -20.87 19.25 16.51
N LYS A 78 -22.16 19.64 16.54
CA LYS A 78 -22.65 20.98 16.88
C LYS A 78 -21.98 22.11 16.06
N VAL A 79 -21.71 21.84 14.79
CA VAL A 79 -21.06 22.81 13.90
C VAL A 79 -22.10 23.79 13.34
N PRO A 80 -21.88 25.12 13.43
CA PRO A 80 -22.82 26.10 12.87
C PRO A 80 -22.87 26.05 11.35
N VAL A 81 -24.08 25.98 10.79
CA VAL A 81 -24.35 25.88 9.34
C VAL A 81 -23.87 27.11 8.55
N GLU A 82 -23.73 28.26 9.20
CA GLU A 82 -23.36 29.53 8.58
C GLU A 82 -21.86 29.66 8.29
N LYS A 83 -21.02 28.78 8.83
CA LYS A 83 -19.57 28.81 8.57
C LYS A 83 -19.22 27.99 7.34
N ALA A 84 -18.44 28.57 6.44
CA ALA A 84 -17.79 27.81 5.40
C ALA A 84 -16.80 26.83 6.03
N PHE A 85 -16.88 25.54 5.72
CA PHE A 85 -15.94 24.55 6.22
C PHE A 85 -15.21 23.82 5.09
N SER A 86 -14.00 23.36 5.40
CA SER A 86 -13.13 22.67 4.46
C SER A 86 -13.34 21.16 4.54
N ILE A 87 -13.50 20.52 3.39
CA ILE A 87 -13.52 19.06 3.26
C ILE A 87 -12.24 18.67 2.52
N VAL A 88 -11.40 17.86 3.16
CA VAL A 88 -10.19 17.34 2.53
C VAL A 88 -10.53 16.04 1.80
N TYR A 89 -10.24 15.95 0.50
CA TYR A 89 -10.35 14.70 -0.24
C TYR A 89 -8.97 14.03 -0.32
N GLN A 90 -8.93 12.73 -0.10
CA GLN A 90 -7.70 11.93 -0.14
C GLN A 90 -7.92 10.69 -0.99
N SER A 91 -7.07 10.50 -2.01
CA SER A 91 -7.14 9.30 -2.84
C SER A 91 -6.81 8.07 -2.00
N GLN A 92 -7.65 7.05 -2.11
CA GLN A 92 -7.40 5.76 -1.50
C GLN A 92 -6.60 4.91 -2.49
N VAL A 93 -5.53 4.27 -2.02
CA VAL A 93 -4.67 3.46 -2.88
C VAL A 93 -5.48 2.25 -3.38
N ILE A 94 -5.68 2.19 -4.71
CA ILE A 94 -6.42 1.11 -5.36
C ILE A 94 -5.49 -0.08 -5.62
N PHE A 95 -5.13 -0.80 -4.57
CA PHE A 95 -4.87 -2.22 -4.77
C PHE A 95 -5.74 -3.00 -3.80
N ARG A 96 -6.78 -3.64 -4.34
CA ARG A 96 -7.56 -4.61 -3.58
C ARG A 96 -6.80 -5.93 -3.63
N ILE A 97 -6.01 -6.23 -2.60
CA ILE A 97 -5.47 -7.58 -2.41
C ILE A 97 -6.65 -8.51 -2.20
N ARG A 98 -6.89 -9.41 -3.16
CA ARG A 98 -7.88 -10.45 -2.99
C ARG A 98 -7.29 -11.50 -2.05
N PRO A 99 -7.93 -11.79 -0.92
CA PRO A 99 -7.43 -12.82 -0.04
C PRO A 99 -7.44 -14.17 -0.78
N VAL A 100 -6.33 -14.89 -0.67
CA VAL A 100 -6.16 -16.22 -1.25
C VAL A 100 -6.35 -17.24 -0.14
N TYR A 101 -7.37 -18.08 -0.25
CA TYR A 101 -7.75 -19.08 0.76
C TYR A 101 -7.47 -20.52 0.32
N ARG A 102 -6.75 -20.70 -0.78
CA ARG A 102 -6.42 -22.02 -1.33
C ARG A 102 -4.94 -22.10 -1.65
N CYS A 103 -4.38 -23.29 -1.48
CA CYS A 103 -3.06 -23.61 -1.99
C CYS A 103 -3.06 -23.48 -3.52
N SER A 104 -2.14 -22.70 -4.08
CA SER A 104 -2.01 -22.53 -5.54
C SER A 104 -1.09 -23.58 -6.16
N ALA A 105 -0.07 -24.03 -5.43
CA ALA A 105 0.92 -24.99 -5.89
C ALA A 105 1.69 -25.59 -4.71
N THR A 106 2.17 -26.81 -4.87
CA THR A 106 3.15 -27.44 -3.96
C THR A 106 4.45 -27.63 -4.72
N ILE A 107 5.47 -26.83 -4.41
CA ILE A 107 6.79 -26.90 -5.04
C ILE A 107 7.78 -27.60 -4.11
N GLY A 108 8.35 -28.71 -4.59
CA GLY A 108 9.28 -29.55 -3.83
C GLY A 108 10.74 -29.31 -4.22
N GLY A 109 11.66 -29.58 -3.30
CA GLY A 109 13.09 -29.61 -3.61
C GLY A 109 14.00 -29.58 -2.39
N HIS A 110 13.62 -28.85 -1.33
CA HIS A 110 14.34 -28.92 -0.07
C HIS A 110 14.28 -30.31 0.55
N GLN A 111 15.36 -30.72 1.19
CA GLN A 111 15.49 -32.05 1.81
C GLN A 111 15.25 -32.04 3.32
N GLU A 112 15.20 -30.86 3.92
CA GLU A 112 14.82 -30.66 5.32
C GLU A 112 13.80 -29.52 5.44
N ALA A 113 13.39 -29.21 6.67
CA ALA A 113 12.43 -28.15 6.97
C ALA A 113 12.86 -26.81 6.35
N ILE A 114 11.88 -26.12 5.75
CA ILE A 114 12.04 -24.74 5.30
C ILE A 114 11.89 -23.85 6.52
N VAL A 115 12.89 -23.01 6.78
CA VAL A 115 12.95 -22.15 7.97
C VAL A 115 12.56 -20.72 7.64
N SER A 116 12.81 -20.26 6.41
CA SER A 116 12.55 -18.88 5.99
C SER A 116 12.15 -18.82 4.51
N VAL A 117 11.27 -17.88 4.17
CA VAL A 117 10.84 -17.58 2.80
C VAL A 117 10.75 -16.08 2.59
N ALA A 118 11.05 -15.60 1.38
CA ALA A 118 10.90 -14.19 1.01
C ALA A 118 10.56 -14.04 -0.48
N PHE A 119 9.52 -13.27 -0.78
CA PHE A 119 9.18 -12.88 -2.16
C PHE A 119 10.21 -11.87 -2.67
N GLY A 120 10.61 -12.04 -3.93
CA GLY A 120 11.34 -11.03 -4.67
C GLY A 120 10.48 -9.78 -4.85
N PRO A 121 11.10 -8.59 -4.98
CA PRO A 121 10.36 -7.34 -5.18
C PRO A 121 9.59 -7.29 -6.50
N ASP A 122 9.91 -8.18 -7.45
CA ASP A 122 9.16 -8.35 -8.69
C ASP A 122 7.86 -9.16 -8.52
N GLY A 123 7.67 -9.83 -7.38
CA GLY A 123 6.53 -10.72 -7.13
C GLY A 123 6.55 -12.03 -7.92
N GLN A 124 7.56 -12.25 -8.77
CA GLN A 124 7.66 -13.39 -9.68
C GLN A 124 8.61 -14.46 -9.16
N HIS A 125 9.56 -14.06 -8.30
CA HIS A 125 10.50 -14.97 -7.67
C HIS A 125 10.23 -15.16 -6.18
N LEU A 126 10.55 -16.34 -5.67
CA LEU A 126 10.56 -16.66 -4.24
C LEU A 126 11.95 -17.17 -3.87
N ALA A 127 12.45 -16.77 -2.70
CA ALA A 127 13.61 -17.38 -2.07
C ALA A 127 13.18 -18.17 -0.84
N SER A 128 13.83 -19.30 -0.59
CA SER A 128 13.65 -20.09 0.63
C SER A 128 14.98 -20.54 1.22
N GLY A 129 15.10 -20.54 2.54
CA GLY A 129 16.22 -21.10 3.31
C GLY A 129 15.78 -22.30 4.14
N SER A 130 16.62 -23.32 4.24
CA SER A 130 16.28 -24.60 4.86
C SER A 130 17.37 -25.14 5.81
N GLY A 131 16.97 -26.11 6.64
CA GLY A 131 17.87 -26.96 7.41
C GLY A 131 18.84 -27.77 6.53
N ASP A 132 18.51 -27.99 5.25
CA ASP A 132 19.39 -28.69 4.30
C ASP A 132 20.62 -27.87 3.87
N THR A 133 20.90 -26.77 4.57
CA THR A 133 22.00 -25.82 4.39
C THR A 133 22.01 -25.14 3.01
N THR A 134 20.88 -25.13 2.30
CA THR A 134 20.75 -24.45 1.01
C THR A 134 19.76 -23.30 1.06
N VAL A 135 20.01 -22.34 0.17
CA VAL A 135 19.00 -21.37 -0.27
C VAL A 135 18.52 -21.79 -1.65
N ARG A 136 17.21 -21.76 -1.89
CA ARG A 136 16.64 -22.01 -3.21
C ARG A 136 15.91 -20.79 -3.72
N LEU A 137 16.06 -20.54 -5.02
CA LEU A 137 15.30 -19.56 -5.77
C LEU A 137 14.30 -20.30 -6.64
N TRP A 138 13.06 -19.81 -6.64
CA TRP A 138 11.94 -20.39 -7.37
C TRP A 138 11.36 -19.35 -8.31
N ASP A 139 11.07 -19.77 -9.53
CA ASP A 139 10.23 -19.01 -10.45
C ASP A 139 8.78 -19.43 -10.21
N LEU A 140 7.93 -18.49 -9.79
CA LEU A 140 6.54 -18.75 -9.45
C LEU A 140 5.64 -18.93 -10.68
N ASN A 141 6.08 -18.48 -11.86
CA ASN A 141 5.33 -18.68 -13.10
C ASN A 141 5.44 -20.13 -13.57
N THR A 142 6.66 -20.67 -13.51
CA THR A 142 6.94 -22.06 -13.92
C THR A 142 6.80 -23.05 -12.77
N GLN A 143 6.77 -22.57 -11.52
CA GLN A 143 6.73 -23.38 -10.30
C GLN A 143 7.91 -24.36 -10.20
N THR A 144 9.07 -23.97 -10.71
CA THR A 144 10.29 -24.78 -10.71
C THR A 144 11.43 -24.09 -9.95
N PRO A 145 12.38 -24.85 -9.37
CA PRO A 145 13.58 -24.25 -8.80
C PRO A 145 14.46 -23.67 -9.91
N SER A 146 14.69 -22.35 -9.86
CA SER A 146 15.63 -21.68 -10.75
C SER A 146 17.07 -21.98 -10.33
N TYR A 147 17.38 -21.85 -9.03
CA TYR A 147 18.73 -22.03 -8.50
C TYR A 147 18.74 -22.70 -7.14
N THR A 148 19.80 -23.47 -6.87
CA THR A 148 20.14 -23.98 -5.54
C THR A 148 21.48 -23.40 -5.12
N CYS A 149 21.43 -22.41 -4.24
CA CYS A 149 22.56 -21.71 -3.68
C CYS A 149 23.16 -22.54 -2.53
N ARG A 150 24.39 -23.03 -2.75
CA ARG A 150 25.14 -23.85 -1.79
C ARG A 150 26.34 -23.07 -1.26
N GLY A 151 26.62 -23.19 0.03
CA GLY A 151 27.76 -22.52 0.66
C GLY A 151 27.64 -22.35 2.17
N HIS A 152 26.42 -22.37 2.71
CA HIS A 152 26.21 -22.33 4.15
C HIS A 152 26.72 -23.59 4.85
N LYS A 153 27.29 -23.40 6.05
CA LYS A 153 27.86 -24.48 6.86
C LYS A 153 26.83 -25.13 7.80
N HIS A 154 25.72 -24.45 8.03
CA HIS A 154 24.63 -24.91 8.88
C HIS A 154 23.29 -24.38 8.35
N TYR A 155 22.21 -24.75 9.03
CA TYR A 155 20.83 -24.32 8.77
C TYR A 155 20.74 -22.84 8.40
N VAL A 156 20.09 -22.57 7.28
CA VAL A 156 19.79 -21.21 6.84
C VAL A 156 18.61 -20.70 7.67
N LEU A 157 18.85 -19.68 8.47
CA LEU A 157 17.87 -19.15 9.42
C LEU A 157 17.01 -18.04 8.82
N PHE A 158 17.56 -17.27 7.87
CA PHE A 158 16.83 -16.20 7.20
C PHE A 158 17.28 -16.04 5.74
N VAL A 159 16.35 -15.55 4.92
CA VAL A 159 16.60 -15.04 3.57
C VAL A 159 15.96 -13.66 3.42
N SER A 160 16.60 -12.74 2.72
CA SER A 160 16.06 -11.40 2.46
C SER A 160 16.51 -10.88 1.10
N TRP A 161 15.58 -10.32 0.34
CA TRP A 161 15.89 -9.63 -0.90
C TRP A 161 16.33 -8.19 -0.65
N SER A 162 17.22 -7.68 -1.50
CA SER A 162 17.39 -6.23 -1.63
C SER A 162 16.15 -5.63 -2.29
N HIS A 163 15.84 -4.38 -1.95
CA HIS A 163 14.66 -3.69 -2.49
C HIS A 163 14.69 -3.58 -4.03
N ASP A 164 15.89 -3.47 -4.62
CA ASP A 164 16.09 -3.43 -6.07
C ASP A 164 16.11 -4.83 -6.74
N GLY A 165 15.98 -5.91 -5.97
CA GLY A 165 15.96 -7.29 -6.46
C GLY A 165 17.29 -7.84 -6.96
N LYS A 166 18.37 -7.06 -6.91
CA LYS A 166 19.68 -7.45 -7.46
C LYS A 166 20.49 -8.35 -6.54
N ARG A 167 20.12 -8.45 -5.26
CA ARG A 167 20.84 -9.24 -4.26
C ARG A 167 19.86 -10.00 -3.39
N LEU A 168 20.26 -11.21 -3.04
CA LEU A 168 19.64 -11.99 -1.98
C LEU A 168 20.66 -12.20 -0.88
N MET A 169 20.28 -11.92 0.36
CA MET A 169 21.08 -12.19 1.55
C MET A 169 20.52 -13.39 2.29
N SER A 170 21.39 -14.20 2.88
CA SER A 170 20.98 -15.28 3.77
C SER A 170 21.98 -15.48 4.89
N GLY A 171 21.49 -15.84 6.07
CA GLY A 171 22.34 -16.11 7.23
C GLY A 171 22.10 -17.48 7.81
N SER A 172 23.16 -18.07 8.35
CA SER A 172 23.18 -19.43 8.88
C SER A 172 23.42 -19.47 10.38
N ARG A 173 23.05 -20.59 11.01
CA ARG A 173 23.35 -20.86 12.42
C ARG A 173 24.84 -20.87 12.74
N ALA A 174 25.72 -21.07 11.76
CA ALA A 174 27.16 -20.98 11.93
C ALA A 174 27.71 -19.54 11.92
N GLY A 175 26.82 -18.53 11.81
CA GLY A 175 27.16 -17.12 11.99
C GLY A 175 27.65 -16.41 10.73
N GLU A 176 27.77 -17.12 9.60
CA GLU A 176 28.04 -16.51 8.30
C GLU A 176 26.77 -15.98 7.64
N THR A 177 26.91 -14.83 6.99
CA THR A 177 25.93 -14.28 6.04
C THR A 177 26.52 -14.32 4.63
N LEU A 178 25.75 -14.84 3.68
CA LEU A 178 26.12 -14.95 2.28
C LEU A 178 25.23 -14.03 1.44
N SER A 179 25.83 -13.40 0.43
CA SER A 179 25.13 -12.67 -0.62
C SER A 179 25.07 -13.54 -1.86
N TRP A 180 23.96 -13.50 -2.58
CA TRP A 180 23.74 -14.23 -3.83
C TRP A 180 23.26 -13.28 -4.92
N ASP A 181 23.66 -13.59 -6.14
CA ASP A 181 23.07 -13.03 -7.35
C ASP A 181 21.83 -13.86 -7.72
N PRO A 182 20.62 -13.29 -7.66
CA PRO A 182 19.40 -14.04 -7.95
C PRO A 182 19.26 -14.47 -9.41
N GLN A 183 19.94 -13.79 -10.35
CA GLN A 183 19.88 -14.12 -11.76
C GLN A 183 20.77 -15.30 -12.14
N THR A 184 21.79 -15.60 -11.33
CA THR A 184 22.77 -16.66 -11.62
C THR A 184 22.87 -17.72 -10.54
N GLY A 185 22.29 -17.49 -9.35
CA GLY A 185 22.40 -18.35 -8.18
C GLY A 185 23.81 -18.40 -7.58
N LYS A 186 24.74 -17.56 -8.04
CA LYS A 186 26.13 -17.55 -7.58
C LYS A 186 26.29 -16.70 -6.34
N GLN A 187 27.20 -17.12 -5.46
CA GLN A 187 27.60 -16.32 -4.32
C GLN A 187 28.33 -15.05 -4.79
N LEU A 188 27.98 -13.92 -4.19
CA LEU A 188 28.60 -12.63 -4.40
C LEU A 188 29.57 -12.31 -3.26
N GLY A 189 30.85 -12.15 -3.59
CA GLY A 189 31.90 -11.80 -2.63
C GLY A 189 32.16 -12.89 -1.58
N SER A 190 32.89 -12.51 -0.53
CA SER A 190 33.25 -13.39 0.58
C SER A 190 32.13 -13.44 1.64
N PRO A 191 32.00 -14.56 2.39
CA PRO A 191 31.09 -14.64 3.52
C PRO A 191 31.34 -13.53 4.54
N LEU A 192 30.27 -12.90 5.01
CA LEU A 192 30.33 -11.95 6.11
C LEU A 192 30.21 -12.73 7.42
N MET A 193 31.28 -12.74 8.20
CA MET A 193 31.30 -13.41 9.50
C MET A 193 30.88 -12.43 10.59
N VAL A 194 29.91 -12.82 11.42
CA VAL A 194 29.67 -12.12 12.68
C VAL A 194 30.71 -12.63 13.67
N ASN A 195 31.82 -11.91 13.82
CA ASN A 195 32.77 -12.21 14.88
C ASN A 195 32.12 -11.82 16.21
N SER A 196 31.81 -12.81 17.05
CA SER A 196 31.50 -12.56 18.46
C SER A 196 32.75 -11.99 19.12
N SER A 197 32.64 -10.77 19.64
CA SER A 197 33.65 -10.15 20.52
C SER A 197 33.58 -10.76 21.92
#